data_AF-A0AAU7NKQ7-F1
#
_entry.id   AF-A0AAU7NKQ7-F1
#
_cell.length_a   1.000
_cell.length_b   1.000
_cell.length_c   1.000
_cell.angle_alpha   90.00
_cell.angle_beta   90.00
_cell.angle_gamma   90.00
#
_symmetry.space_group_name_H-M   'P 1'
#
loop_
_entity.id
_entity.type
_entity.pdbx_description
1 polymer ?
#
loop_
_entity_poly.entity_id
_entity_poly.type
_entity_poly.pdbx_seq_one_letter_code
_entity_poly.pdbx_strand_id
1 'polypeptide(L)'
;MSKVKKRVRPTKEQWHELNRLLDDVVKIGHTNERNCRCKKCTKLNNYSKSIGLLEKGATDDGRWDERKLETKHRHEKDAIKVTKLAYQGCKREEIANRIGRSRDYVSKLAVEFDIEIQRK
;
A
#
# COMPACT_ATOMS: atom_id res chain seq x y z
N MET A 1 13.80 -11.98 26.44
CA MET A 1 13.14 -10.66 26.31
C MET A 1 14.06 -9.71 25.54
N SER A 2 13.81 -9.53 24.25
CA SER A 2 14.65 -8.68 23.40
C SER A 2 14.46 -7.21 23.77
N LYS A 3 15.52 -6.55 24.20
CA LYS A 3 15.55 -5.10 24.51
C LYS A 3 14.94 -4.35 23.32
N VAL A 4 13.75 -3.78 23.51
CA VAL A 4 13.13 -2.87 22.53
C VAL A 4 14.09 -1.69 22.39
N LYS A 5 14.88 -1.66 21.31
CA LYS A 5 15.72 -0.51 20.98
C LYS A 5 14.78 0.70 20.89
N LYS A 6 14.93 1.65 21.82
CA LYS A 6 14.17 2.91 21.81
C LYS A 6 14.37 3.53 20.44
N ARG A 7 13.28 3.71 19.67
CA ARG A 7 13.31 4.44 18.39
C ARG A 7 13.86 5.83 18.67
N VAL A 8 15.11 6.06 18.27
CA VAL A 8 15.72 7.39 18.35
C VAL A 8 14.92 8.27 17.41
N ARG A 9 14.22 9.28 17.95
CA ARG A 9 13.50 10.24 17.12
C ARG A 9 14.54 11.10 16.38
N PRO A 10 14.47 11.21 15.04
CA PRO A 10 15.38 12.07 14.32
C PRO A 10 15.24 13.54 14.74
N THR A 11 16.33 14.29 14.72
CA THR A 11 16.35 15.73 14.99
C THR A 11 15.69 16.52 13.86
N LYS A 12 15.35 17.79 14.11
CA LYS A 12 14.70 18.66 13.10
C LYS A 12 15.54 18.78 11.81
N GLU A 13 16.86 18.88 11.95
CA GLU A 13 17.79 18.94 10.82
C GLU A 13 17.81 17.64 10.01
N GLN A 14 17.74 16.48 10.70
CA GLN A 14 17.64 15.19 10.03
C GLN A 14 16.35 15.03 9.22
N TRP A 15 15.24 15.61 9.71
CA TRP A 15 13.99 15.66 8.94
C TRP A 15 14.08 16.58 7.73
N HIS A 16 14.74 17.73 7.85
CA HIS A 16 14.94 18.64 6.73
C HIS A 16 15.77 17.99 5.61
N GLU A 17 16.85 17.31 5.96
CA GLU A 17 17.69 16.61 5.00
C GLU A 17 16.96 15.40 4.37
N LEU A 18 16.17 14.65 5.16
CA LEU A 18 15.34 13.57 4.65
C LEU A 18 14.31 14.09 3.63
N ASN A 19 13.66 15.21 3.93
CA ASN A 19 12.68 15.83 3.03
C ASN A 19 13.34 16.31 1.72
N ARG A 20 14.56 16.85 1.77
CA ARG A 20 15.32 17.19 0.55
C ARG A 20 15.59 15.97 -0.31
N LEU A 21 16.02 14.87 0.30
CA LEU A 21 16.29 13.61 -0.42
C LEU A 21 15.02 12.98 -1.00
N LEU A 22 13.89 13.10 -0.30
CA LEU A 22 12.58 12.67 -0.80
C LEU A 22 12.14 13.51 -2.01
N ASP A 23 12.28 14.83 -1.94
CA ASP A 23 11.98 15.74 -3.06
C ASP A 23 12.82 15.40 -4.29
N ASP A 24 14.10 15.07 -4.09
CA ASP A 24 15.03 14.64 -5.14
C ASP A 24 14.62 13.34 -5.83
N VAL A 25 14.01 12.40 -5.10
CA VAL A 25 13.47 11.12 -5.59
C VAL A 25 12.12 11.32 -6.28
N VAL A 26 11.28 12.24 -5.79
CA VAL A 26 10.02 12.60 -6.45
C VAL A 26 10.29 13.32 -7.77
N LYS A 27 11.28 14.21 -7.83
CA LYS A 27 11.69 14.93 -9.05
C LYS A 27 12.14 14.03 -10.19
N ILE A 28 12.74 12.88 -9.88
CA ILE A 28 13.12 11.87 -10.87
C ILE A 28 11.95 10.94 -11.26
N GLY A 29 10.75 11.16 -10.72
CA GLY A 29 9.54 10.40 -11.06
C GLY A 29 9.41 9.06 -10.34
N HIS A 30 10.25 8.77 -9.34
CA HIS A 30 10.18 7.52 -8.59
C HIS A 30 9.15 7.63 -7.47
N THR A 31 7.88 7.40 -7.82
CA THR A 31 6.81 7.23 -6.84
C THR A 31 6.83 5.79 -6.33
N ASN A 32 7.20 5.60 -5.06
CA ASN A 32 7.01 4.33 -4.34
C ASN A 32 7.81 3.10 -4.85
N GLU A 33 8.79 3.28 -5.72
CA GLU A 33 9.70 2.19 -6.12
C GLU A 33 10.74 1.91 -5.04
N ARG A 34 10.40 1.00 -4.12
CA ARG A 34 11.32 0.58 -3.03
C ARG A 34 12.56 -0.16 -3.51
N ASN A 35 12.57 -0.62 -4.76
CA ASN A 35 13.66 -1.41 -5.34
C ASN A 35 14.46 -0.65 -6.40
N CYS A 36 14.34 0.68 -6.43
CA CYS A 36 15.13 1.46 -7.36
C CYS A 36 16.60 1.53 -6.91
N ARG A 37 17.50 1.08 -7.79
CA ARG A 37 18.96 1.14 -7.60
C ARG A 37 19.57 2.47 -8.04
N CYS A 38 18.75 3.50 -8.24
CA CYS A 38 19.23 4.82 -8.66
C CYS A 38 20.09 5.46 -7.58
N LYS A 39 21.11 6.26 -7.97
CA LYS A 39 22.02 6.93 -7.02
C LYS A 39 21.27 7.76 -5.96
N LYS A 40 20.20 8.47 -6.34
CA LYS A 40 19.37 9.27 -5.42
C LYS A 40 18.59 8.41 -4.43
N CYS A 41 18.02 7.30 -4.91
CA CYS A 41 17.26 6.31 -4.16
C CYS A 41 18.15 5.58 -3.14
N THR A 42 19.35 5.19 -3.56
CA THR A 42 20.37 4.59 -2.69
C THR A 42 20.84 5.57 -1.62
N LYS A 43 21.03 6.86 -1.98
CA LYS A 43 21.40 7.92 -1.03
C LYS A 43 20.31 8.13 0.03
N LEU A 44 19.04 8.22 -0.36
CA LEU A 44 17.89 8.31 0.54
C LEU A 44 17.82 7.10 1.48
N ASN A 45 17.99 5.89 0.94
CA ASN A 45 17.93 4.64 1.71
C ASN A 45 19.06 4.55 2.74
N ASN A 46 20.29 4.90 2.34
CA ASN A 46 21.44 4.94 3.25
C ASN A 46 21.28 6.01 4.34
N TYR A 47 20.78 7.20 3.99
CA TYR A 47 20.49 8.24 4.95
C TYR A 47 19.40 7.81 5.95
N SER A 48 18.31 7.23 5.46
CA SER A 48 17.20 6.71 6.28
C SER A 48 17.63 5.60 7.24
N LYS A 49 18.58 4.74 6.83
CA LYS A 49 19.22 3.75 7.73
C LYS A 49 20.08 4.43 8.78
N SER A 50 20.86 5.45 8.41
CA SER A 50 21.76 6.16 9.33
C SER A 50 21.01 6.89 10.45
N ILE A 51 19.80 7.39 10.18
CA ILE A 51 18.94 8.05 11.18
C ILE A 51 18.02 7.08 11.93
N GLY A 52 18.19 5.76 11.73
CA GLY A 52 17.44 4.72 12.45
C GLY A 52 15.98 4.57 12.04
N LEU A 53 15.53 5.21 10.96
CA LEU A 53 14.17 5.04 10.42
C LEU A 53 14.01 3.70 9.68
N LEU A 54 15.10 3.18 9.10
CA LEU A 54 15.16 1.86 8.48
C LEU A 54 16.11 0.96 9.29
N GLU A 55 15.57 0.24 10.27
CA GLU A 55 16.35 -0.62 11.17
C GLU A 55 16.70 -1.99 10.55
N LYS A 56 16.06 -2.36 9.43
CA LYS A 56 16.41 -3.54 8.65
C LYS A 56 16.64 -3.12 7.20
N GLY A 57 17.73 -3.58 6.60
CA GLY A 57 17.92 -3.56 5.15
C GLY A 57 16.71 -4.15 4.44
N ALA A 58 16.50 -3.76 3.18
CA ALA A 58 15.39 -4.19 2.32
C ALA A 58 15.02 -5.63 2.64
N THR A 59 13.99 -5.78 3.46
CA THR A 59 13.68 -7.08 4.02
C THR A 59 12.77 -7.72 2.99
N ASP A 60 13.41 -8.32 1.99
CA ASP A 60 12.79 -9.21 1.01
C ASP A 60 12.47 -10.57 1.69
N ASP A 61 11.93 -10.53 2.92
CA ASP A 61 11.58 -11.71 3.73
C ASP A 61 10.26 -12.36 3.23
N GLY A 62 9.86 -12.12 1.98
CA GLY A 62 8.59 -12.59 1.40
C GLY A 62 7.33 -12.02 2.06
N ARG A 63 7.42 -11.34 3.21
CA ARG A 63 6.29 -10.81 3.98
C ARG A 63 5.51 -9.70 3.26
N TRP A 64 6.14 -9.05 2.27
CA TRP A 64 5.47 -8.08 1.39
C TRP A 64 4.71 -8.79 0.28
N ASP A 65 5.32 -9.81 -0.34
CA ASP A 65 4.65 -10.68 -1.30
C ASP A 65 3.49 -11.43 -0.66
N GLU A 66 3.65 -11.95 0.57
CA GLU A 66 2.59 -12.58 1.35
C GLU A 66 1.42 -11.61 1.58
N ARG A 67 1.70 -10.38 2.04
CA ARG A 67 0.64 -9.36 2.19
C ARG A 67 -0.01 -8.96 0.88
N LYS A 68 0.75 -8.92 -0.21
CA LYS A 68 0.24 -8.62 -1.56
C LYS A 68 -0.69 -9.75 -2.03
N LEU A 69 -0.29 -11.00 -1.84
CA LEU A 69 -1.09 -12.19 -2.13
C LEU A 69 -2.34 -12.26 -1.24
N GLU A 70 -2.23 -11.98 0.06
CA GLU A 70 -3.38 -11.93 0.96
C GLU A 70 -4.38 -10.84 0.56
N THR A 71 -3.88 -9.68 0.16
CA THR A 71 -4.72 -8.56 -0.31
C THR A 71 -5.41 -8.94 -1.62
N LYS A 72 -4.68 -9.57 -2.55
CA LYS A 72 -5.25 -10.08 -3.80
C LYS A 72 -6.32 -11.14 -3.56
N HIS A 73 -6.04 -12.14 -2.73
CA HIS A 73 -7.01 -13.16 -2.34
C HIS A 73 -8.26 -12.57 -1.66
N ARG A 74 -8.09 -11.50 -0.88
CA ARG A 74 -9.23 -10.79 -0.27
C ARG A 74 -10.07 -10.08 -1.32
N HIS A 75 -9.43 -9.38 -2.27
CA HIS A 75 -10.11 -8.74 -3.38
C HIS A 75 -10.86 -9.76 -4.25
N GLU A 76 -10.25 -10.90 -4.57
CA GLU A 76 -10.89 -11.97 -5.34
C GLU A 76 -12.12 -12.55 -4.60
N LYS A 77 -12.01 -12.78 -3.27
CA LYS A 77 -13.15 -13.23 -2.45
C LYS A 77 -14.27 -12.19 -2.40
N ASP A 78 -13.94 -10.92 -2.24
CA ASP A 78 -14.91 -9.84 -2.23
C ASP A 78 -15.55 -9.66 -3.62
N ALA A 79 -14.79 -9.81 -4.71
CA ALA A 79 -15.28 -9.77 -6.08
C ALA A 79 -16.31 -10.88 -6.35
N ILE A 80 -16.05 -12.12 -5.92
CA ILE A 80 -17.02 -13.23 -6.04
C ILE A 80 -18.34 -12.90 -5.34
N LYS A 81 -18.28 -12.29 -4.14
CA LYS A 81 -19.48 -11.86 -3.41
C LYS A 81 -20.21 -10.73 -4.13
N VAL A 82 -19.47 -9.74 -4.64
CA VAL A 82 -20.02 -8.61 -5.41
C VAL A 82 -20.72 -9.15 -6.66
N THR A 83 -20.09 -10.04 -7.43
CA THR A 83 -20.66 -10.68 -8.61
C THR A 83 -21.94 -11.44 -8.28
N LYS A 84 -21.94 -12.27 -7.22
CA LYS A 84 -23.13 -13.01 -6.80
C LYS A 84 -24.30 -12.09 -6.45
N LEU A 85 -24.03 -11.01 -5.71
CA LEU A 85 -25.06 -10.05 -5.32
C LEU A 85 -25.52 -9.20 -6.52
N ALA A 86 -24.61 -8.86 -7.45
CA ALA A 86 -24.94 -8.14 -8.68
C ALA A 86 -25.88 -8.97 -9.57
N TYR A 87 -25.62 -10.27 -9.73
CA TYR A 87 -26.52 -11.19 -10.43
C TYR A 87 -27.88 -11.36 -9.76
N GLN A 88 -27.96 -11.16 -8.44
CA GLN A 88 -29.22 -11.11 -7.71
C GLN A 88 -29.99 -9.79 -7.90
N GLY A 89 -29.45 -8.84 -8.67
CA GLY A 89 -30.05 -7.52 -8.90
C GLY A 89 -29.81 -6.52 -7.77
N CYS A 90 -28.87 -6.79 -6.85
CA CYS A 90 -28.57 -5.85 -5.78
C CYS A 90 -27.83 -4.62 -6.30
N LYS A 91 -28.17 -3.44 -5.76
CA LYS A 91 -27.51 -2.18 -6.10
C LYS A 91 -26.16 -2.06 -5.40
N ARG A 92 -25.29 -1.17 -5.90
CA ARG A 92 -23.95 -0.93 -5.31
C ARG A 92 -23.98 -0.64 -3.81
N GLU A 93 -24.95 0.16 -3.34
CA GLU A 93 -25.07 0.50 -1.91
C GLU A 93 -25.48 -0.69 -1.06
N GLU A 94 -26.42 -1.51 -1.55
CA GLU A 94 -26.82 -2.74 -0.86
C GLU A 94 -25.69 -3.76 -0.81
N ILE A 95 -24.95 -3.91 -1.91
CA ILE A 95 -23.76 -4.76 -1.97
C ILE A 95 -22.75 -4.28 -0.94
N ALA A 96 -22.42 -2.99 -0.94
CA ALA A 96 -21.48 -2.37 -0.01
C ALA A 96 -21.86 -2.62 1.45
N ASN A 97 -23.14 -2.42 1.79
CA ASN A 97 -23.67 -2.68 3.14
C ASN A 97 -23.58 -4.16 3.52
N ARG A 98 -23.92 -5.09 2.61
CA ARG A 98 -23.88 -6.54 2.88
C ARG A 98 -22.46 -7.06 3.07
N ILE A 99 -21.48 -6.53 2.34
CA ILE A 99 -20.08 -6.95 2.47
C ILE A 99 -19.30 -6.12 3.50
N GLY A 100 -19.92 -5.12 4.13
CA GLY A 100 -19.29 -4.24 5.12
C GLY A 100 -18.17 -3.38 4.53
N ARG A 101 -18.32 -2.90 3.30
CA ARG A 101 -17.33 -2.10 2.57
C ARG A 101 -17.92 -0.78 2.11
N SER A 102 -17.05 0.14 1.66
CA SER A 102 -17.50 1.38 1.05
C SER A 102 -18.03 1.15 -0.37
N ARG A 103 -18.98 1.99 -0.80
CA ARG A 103 -19.47 2.02 -2.19
C ARG A 103 -18.33 2.22 -3.20
N ASP A 104 -17.35 3.05 -2.86
CA ASP A 104 -16.19 3.32 -3.70
C ASP A 104 -15.34 2.05 -3.89
N TYR A 105 -15.13 1.27 -2.82
CA TYR A 105 -14.42 -0.01 -2.90
C TYR A 105 -15.16 -1.01 -3.79
N VAL A 106 -16.49 -1.12 -3.68
CA VAL A 106 -17.30 -1.96 -4.57
C VAL A 106 -17.21 -1.49 -6.02
N SER A 107 -17.19 -0.17 -6.26
CA SER A 107 -17.08 0.39 -7.61
C SER A 107 -15.71 0.10 -8.23
N LYS A 108 -14.63 0.19 -7.44
CA LYS A 108 -13.29 -0.21 -7.87
C LYS A 108 -13.21 -1.69 -8.20
N LEU A 109 -13.73 -2.56 -7.33
CA LEU A 109 -13.78 -4.01 -7.60
C LEU A 109 -14.60 -4.33 -8.86
N ALA A 110 -15.71 -3.63 -9.08
CA ALA A 110 -16.53 -3.83 -10.28
C ALA A 110 -15.78 -3.47 -11.56
N VAL A 111 -14.95 -2.42 -11.54
CA VAL A 111 -14.10 -2.06 -12.69
C VAL A 111 -12.93 -3.03 -12.84
N GLU A 112 -12.28 -3.41 -11.74
CA GLU A 112 -11.12 -4.31 -11.74
C GLU A 112 -11.47 -5.71 -12.25
N PHE A 113 -12.67 -6.22 -11.94
CA PHE A 113 -13.13 -7.56 -12.30
C PHE A 113 -14.23 -7.57 -13.38
N ASP A 114 -14.46 -6.44 -14.04
CA ASP A 114 -15.48 -6.27 -15.09
C ASP A 114 -16.89 -6.77 -14.69
N ILE A 115 -17.32 -6.42 -13.47
CA ILE A 115 -18.61 -6.85 -12.91
C ILE A 115 -19.69 -5.83 -13.26
N GLU A 116 -20.71 -6.27 -14.01
CA GLU A 116 -21.88 -5.46 -14.28
C GLU A 116 -22.79 -5.38 -13.04
N ILE A 117 -22.76 -4.22 -12.36
CA ILE A 117 -23.68 -3.93 -11.26
C ILE A 117 -24.77 -2.98 -11.76
N GLN A 118 -26.03 -3.37 -11.55
CA GLN A 118 -27.20 -2.56 -11.84
C GLN A 118 -27.02 -1.13 -11.31
N ARG A 119 -27.27 -0.17 -12.20
CA ARG A 119 -27.09 1.27 -11.91
C ARG A 119 -28.31 1.89 -11.23
N LYS A 120 -29.41 1.14 -11.07
CA LYS A 120 -30.68 1.65 -10.58
C LYS A 120 -31.19 0.92 -9.37
#